data_AF-A0A2E1JF84-F1
#
_entry.id   AF-A0A2E1JF84-F1
#
_cell.length_a   1.000
_cell.length_b   1.000
_cell.length_c   1.000
_cell.angle_alpha   90.00
_cell.angle_beta   90.00
_cell.angle_gamma   90.00
#
_symmetry.space_group_name_H-M   'P 1'
#
loop_
_entity.id
_entity.type
_entity.pdbx_description
1 polymer ?
#
loop_
_entity_poly.entity_id
_entity_poly.type
_entity_poly.pdbx_seq_one_letter_code
_entity_poly.pdbx_strand_id
1 'polypeptide(L)'
;MSTLLAKAKLKPEFEDFFEDIARKVFRSTHDNESAVVRYEYFRGTDERTYYVLLSFENFNGFMSHQVADYHHNVDFMDCFEEFRLEWLDPVNGASPLVESETEGTVDPSHDDLWNNYVKNHSETTPKWWLSLRSNNS
;
A
#
# COMPACT_ATOMS: atom_id res chain seq x y z
N MET A 1 -11.82 4.24 -0.21
CA MET A 1 -10.87 3.24 0.37
C MET A 1 -9.74 3.02 -0.60
N SER A 2 -8.52 2.79 -0.15
CA SER A 2 -7.38 2.49 -1.02
C SER A 2 -6.77 1.16 -0.63
N THR A 3 -6.92 0.14 -1.48
CA THR A 3 -6.39 -1.21 -1.24
C THR A 3 -5.32 -1.56 -2.27
N LEU A 4 -4.15 -1.99 -1.80
CA LEU A 4 -3.00 -2.33 -2.61
C LEU A 4 -2.31 -3.60 -2.12
N LEU A 5 -1.60 -4.26 -3.02
CA LEU A 5 -0.64 -5.30 -2.72
C LEU A 5 0.75 -4.82 -3.12
N ALA A 6 1.65 -4.71 -2.15
CA ALA A 6 3.07 -4.62 -2.46
C ALA A 6 3.62 -6.03 -2.64
N LYS A 7 4.28 -6.29 -3.76
CA LYS A 7 5.12 -7.46 -3.97
C LYS A 7 6.57 -7.01 -3.98
N ALA A 8 7.37 -7.57 -3.07
CA ALA A 8 8.78 -7.30 -2.97
C ALA A 8 9.58 -8.60 -3.14
N LYS A 9 10.72 -8.50 -3.81
CA LYS A 9 11.77 -9.52 -3.76
C LYS A 9 12.99 -8.89 -3.13
N LEU A 10 13.44 -9.43 -2.02
CA LEU A 10 14.60 -8.91 -1.31
C LEU A 10 15.90 -9.31 -2.01
N LYS A 11 16.95 -8.52 -1.89
CA LYS A 11 18.33 -8.97 -2.15
C LYS A 11 18.68 -10.12 -1.18
N PRO A 12 19.59 -11.04 -1.55
CA PRO A 12 20.02 -12.11 -0.65
C PRO A 12 20.51 -11.58 0.70
N GLU A 13 20.24 -12.32 1.78
CA GLU A 13 20.70 -12.06 3.15
C GLU A 13 19.99 -10.91 3.90
N PHE A 14 18.97 -10.30 3.28
CA PHE A 14 18.18 -9.24 3.91
C PHE A 14 16.90 -9.72 4.61
N GLU A 15 16.60 -11.02 4.61
CA GLU A 15 15.34 -11.58 5.12
C GLU A 15 15.11 -11.25 6.60
N ASP A 16 16.09 -11.53 7.45
CA ASP A 16 15.98 -11.27 8.90
C ASP A 16 15.84 -9.77 9.18
N PHE A 17 16.62 -8.94 8.48
CA PHE A 17 16.58 -7.48 8.57
C PHE A 17 15.22 -6.92 8.14
N PHE A 18 14.70 -7.38 7.00
CA PHE A 18 13.42 -6.94 6.48
C PHE A 18 12.28 -7.32 7.43
N GLU A 19 12.29 -8.53 7.98
CA GLU A 19 11.24 -8.94 8.90
C GLU A 19 11.25 -8.18 10.23
N ASP A 20 12.44 -7.82 10.72
CA ASP A 20 12.56 -6.94 11.88
C ASP A 20 11.97 -5.55 11.62
N ILE A 21 12.20 -4.99 10.43
CA ILE A 21 11.58 -3.73 10.01
C ILE A 21 10.07 -3.91 9.86
N ALA A 22 9.62 -4.95 9.15
CA ALA A 22 8.21 -5.23 8.91
C ALA A 22 7.42 -5.30 10.22
N ARG A 23 7.95 -5.97 11.25
CA ARG A 23 7.33 -6.02 12.58
C ARG A 23 7.23 -4.65 13.25
N LYS A 24 8.25 -3.79 13.10
CA LYS A 24 8.27 -2.44 13.67
C LYS A 24 7.28 -1.54 12.96
N VAL A 25 7.31 -1.50 11.62
CA VAL A 25 6.41 -0.69 10.79
C VAL A 25 4.97 -1.14 11.02
N PHE A 26 4.69 -2.45 11.01
CA PHE A 26 3.37 -3.00 11.34
C PHE A 26 2.83 -2.45 12.67
N ARG A 27 3.62 -2.50 13.75
CA ARG A 27 3.18 -1.99 15.06
C ARG A 27 2.95 -0.49 15.02
N SER A 28 3.91 0.28 14.51
CA SER A 28 3.81 1.73 14.40
C SER A 28 2.58 2.16 13.61
N THR A 29 2.27 1.48 12.51
CA THR A 29 1.08 1.76 11.70
C THR A 29 -0.20 1.54 12.51
N HIS A 30 -0.36 0.39 13.15
CA HIS A 30 -1.58 0.12 13.91
C HIS A 30 -1.71 0.93 15.19
N ASP A 31 -0.59 1.35 15.79
CA ASP A 31 -0.59 2.15 17.02
C ASP A 31 -0.85 3.64 16.75
N ASN A 32 -0.48 4.17 15.57
CA ASN A 32 -0.47 5.60 15.30
C ASN A 32 -1.35 6.05 14.12
N GLU A 33 -1.73 5.17 13.21
CA GLU A 33 -2.51 5.53 12.03
C GLU A 33 -3.98 5.15 12.21
N SER A 34 -4.86 6.14 12.32
CA SER A 34 -6.30 5.87 12.45
C SER A 34 -6.97 5.44 11.14
N ALA A 35 -6.34 5.74 10.00
CA ALA A 35 -6.91 5.46 8.68
C ALA A 35 -6.60 4.05 8.16
N VAL A 36 -5.81 3.25 8.89
CA VAL A 36 -5.47 1.89 8.48
C VAL A 36 -6.65 0.94 8.72
N VAL A 37 -6.99 0.16 7.70
CA VAL A 37 -8.03 -0.88 7.75
C VAL A 37 -7.40 -2.27 7.71
N ARG A 38 -6.38 -2.45 6.87
CA ARG A 38 -5.57 -3.68 6.75
C ARG A 38 -4.12 -3.29 6.50
N TYR A 39 -3.18 -3.95 7.17
CA TYR A 39 -1.76 -3.78 6.90
C TYR A 39 -1.00 -5.01 7.36
N GLU A 40 -0.80 -5.99 6.49
CA GLU A 40 -0.24 -7.29 6.88
C GLU A 40 0.88 -7.74 5.94
N TYR A 41 1.93 -8.36 6.50
CA TYR A 41 3.06 -8.90 5.77
C TYR A 41 2.96 -10.43 5.65
N PHE A 42 3.35 -10.95 4.49
CA PHE A 42 3.35 -12.37 4.19
C PHE A 42 4.64 -12.78 3.47
N ARG A 43 5.15 -13.98 3.77
CA ARG A 43 6.18 -14.63 2.95
C ARG A 43 5.52 -15.27 1.72
N GLY A 44 6.14 -15.12 0.56
CA GLY A 44 5.79 -15.85 -0.65
C GLY A 44 6.34 -17.27 -0.67
N THR A 45 5.89 -18.06 -1.64
CA THR A 45 6.44 -19.41 -1.90
C THR A 45 7.83 -19.35 -2.56
N ASP A 46 8.05 -18.33 -3.37
CA ASP A 46 9.35 -18.09 -4.02
C ASP A 46 10.32 -17.47 -3.00
N GLU A 47 11.58 -17.89 -3.06
CA GLU A 47 12.62 -17.40 -2.15
C GLU A 47 12.68 -15.87 -2.14
N ARG A 48 12.84 -15.30 -0.95
CA ARG A 48 12.98 -13.84 -0.72
C ARG A 48 11.80 -13.00 -1.18
N THR A 49 10.69 -13.63 -1.57
CA THR A 49 9.51 -12.92 -2.02
C THR A 49 8.60 -12.65 -0.83
N TYR A 50 8.15 -11.41 -0.71
CA TYR A 50 7.24 -10.96 0.33
C TYR A 50 6.07 -10.21 -0.28
N TYR A 51 4.93 -10.28 0.40
CA TYR A 51 3.73 -9.55 0.06
C TYR A 51 3.32 -8.68 1.23
N VAL A 52 2.84 -7.48 0.95
CA VAL A 52 2.21 -6.62 1.94
C VAL A 52 0.82 -6.26 1.43
N LEU A 53 -0.22 -6.65 2.16
CA LEU A 53 -1.57 -6.17 1.89
C LEU A 53 -1.77 -4.86 2.64
N LEU A 54 -2.18 -3.81 1.94
CA LEU A 54 -2.47 -2.50 2.52
C LEU A 54 -3.91 -2.13 2.18
N SER A 55 -4.67 -1.64 3.16
CA SER A 55 -5.98 -1.04 2.95
C SER A 55 -6.18 0.13 3.90
N PHE A 56 -6.56 1.28 3.36
CA PHE A 56 -6.80 2.52 4.09
C PHE A 56 -8.20 3.07 3.80
N GLU A 57 -8.79 3.80 4.74
CA GLU A 57 -10.14 4.35 4.62
C GLU A 57 -10.36 5.14 3.30
N ASN A 58 -9.33 5.85 2.84
CA ASN A 58 -9.34 6.63 1.60
C ASN A 58 -7.91 6.88 1.09
N PHE A 59 -7.80 7.49 -0.10
CA PHE A 59 -6.52 7.79 -0.74
C PHE A 59 -5.64 8.72 0.11
N ASN A 60 -6.21 9.69 0.82
CA ASN A 60 -5.44 10.57 1.68
C ASN A 60 -4.85 9.83 2.88
N GLY A 61 -5.60 8.89 3.47
CA GLY A 61 -5.07 7.99 4.51
C GLY A 61 -3.88 7.18 4.02
N PHE A 62 -3.95 6.67 2.78
CA PHE A 62 -2.82 6.01 2.14
C PHE A 62 -1.64 6.97 1.89
N MET A 63 -1.87 8.20 1.44
CA MET A 63 -0.81 9.19 1.26
C MET A 63 -0.15 9.57 2.59
N SER A 64 -0.93 9.74 3.66
CA SER A 64 -0.41 9.95 5.01
C SER A 64 0.51 8.81 5.45
N HIS A 65 0.15 7.55 5.14
CA HIS A 65 1.02 6.42 5.37
C HIS A 65 2.32 6.51 4.56
N GLN A 66 2.23 6.84 3.25
CA GLN A 66 3.41 6.90 2.37
C GLN A 66 4.41 7.99 2.77
N VAL A 67 3.95 9.12 3.31
CA VAL A 67 4.83 10.23 3.72
C VAL A 67 5.25 10.15 5.19
N ALA A 68 4.78 9.17 5.96
CA ALA A 68 5.07 9.09 7.39
C ALA A 68 6.55 8.76 7.67
N ASP A 69 7.09 9.40 8.71
CA ASP A 69 8.54 9.41 9.06
C ASP A 69 9.17 8.02 9.27
N TYR A 70 8.39 6.99 9.62
CA TYR A 70 8.93 5.62 9.78
C TYR A 70 9.18 4.89 8.46
N HIS A 71 8.73 5.44 7.32
CA HIS A 71 9.13 4.98 5.99
C HIS A 71 10.45 5.59 5.49
N HIS A 72 10.90 6.71 6.08
CA HIS A 72 12.10 7.44 5.60
C HIS A 72 13.36 7.24 6.45
N ASN A 73 13.27 6.57 7.61
CA ASN A 73 14.41 6.42 8.55
C ASN A 73 15.15 5.08 8.47
N VAL A 74 14.85 4.27 7.46
CA VAL A 74 15.56 3.01 7.18
C VAL A 74 15.65 2.90 5.67
N ASP A 75 16.82 2.54 5.13
CA ASP A 75 17.05 2.23 3.71
C ASP A 75 16.31 0.93 3.31
N PHE A 76 15.00 0.91 3.56
CA PHE A 76 14.08 -0.18 3.29
C PHE A 76 13.99 -0.44 1.80
N MET A 77 14.09 0.61 0.98
CA MET A 77 14.10 0.47 -0.48
C MET A 77 15.38 -0.20 -0.99
N ASP A 78 16.51 -0.05 -0.28
CA ASP A 78 17.78 -0.64 -0.72
C ASP A 78 17.84 -2.14 -0.48
N CYS A 79 16.96 -2.71 0.34
CA CYS A 79 16.89 -4.15 0.52
C CYS A 79 16.19 -4.87 -0.65
N PHE A 80 15.53 -4.13 -1.56
CA PHE A 80 14.77 -4.73 -2.65
C PHE A 80 15.63 -4.97 -3.90
N GLU A 81 15.53 -6.20 -4.43
CA GLU A 81 15.92 -6.57 -5.79
C GLU A 81 14.81 -6.17 -6.77
N GLU A 82 13.55 -6.41 -6.40
CA GLU A 82 12.36 -6.02 -7.16
C GLU A 82 11.29 -5.50 -6.19
N PHE A 83 10.57 -4.47 -6.61
CA PHE A 83 9.42 -3.95 -5.88
C PHE A 83 8.33 -3.54 -6.86
N ARG A 84 7.11 -3.99 -6.61
CA ARG A 84 5.92 -3.59 -7.35
C ARG A 84 4.79 -3.32 -6.37
N LEU A 85 4.13 -2.19 -6.57
CA LEU A 85 2.87 -1.87 -5.91
C LEU A 85 1.74 -2.07 -6.91
N GLU A 86 0.69 -2.78 -6.52
CA GLU A 86 -0.44 -3.12 -7.36
C GLU A 86 -1.74 -2.72 -6.69
N TRP A 87 -2.55 -1.90 -7.35
CA TRP A 87 -3.90 -1.60 -6.91
C TRP A 87 -4.78 -2.84 -6.98
N LEU A 88 -5.56 -3.08 -5.92
CA LEU A 88 -6.53 -4.16 -5.86
C LEU A 88 -7.95 -3.59 -5.74
N ASP A 89 -8.88 -4.12 -6.51
CA ASP A 89 -10.31 -3.88 -6.31
C ASP A 89 -10.96 -5.08 -5.63
N PRO A 90 -11.51 -4.91 -4.41
CA PRO A 90 -12.22 -5.99 -3.75
C PRO A 90 -13.42 -6.46 -4.56
N VAL A 91 -13.55 -7.78 -4.76
CA VAL A 91 -14.75 -8.36 -5.37
C VAL A 91 -15.90 -8.28 -4.38
N ASN A 92 -16.99 -7.62 -4.76
CA ASN A 92 -18.19 -7.45 -3.93
C ASN A 92 -18.70 -8.81 -3.42
N GLY A 93 -18.91 -8.90 -2.10
CA GLY A 93 -19.38 -10.11 -1.43
C GLY A 93 -18.30 -11.15 -1.13
N ALA A 94 -17.08 -11.01 -1.68
CA ALA A 94 -15.95 -11.92 -1.40
C ALA A 94 -14.89 -11.29 -0.47
N SER A 95 -15.04 -10.01 -0.15
CA SER A 95 -14.18 -9.26 0.77
C SER A 95 -15.05 -8.29 1.59
N PRO A 96 -14.72 -8.04 2.88
CA PRO A 96 -15.37 -7.00 3.67
C PRO A 96 -14.92 -5.58 3.30
N LEU A 97 -13.91 -5.44 2.44
CA LEU A 97 -13.40 -4.15 1.98
C LEU A 97 -14.31 -3.55 0.89
N VAL A 98 -14.40 -2.23 0.86
CA VAL A 98 -15.14 -1.51 -0.19
C VAL A 98 -14.23 -1.23 -1.38
N GLU A 99 -14.86 -0.89 -2.50
CA GLU A 99 -14.19 -0.56 -3.76
C GLU A 99 -13.01 0.42 -3.59
N SER A 100 -11.95 0.17 -4.34
CA SER A 100 -10.74 0.99 -4.27
C SER A 100 -10.86 2.29 -5.08
N GLU A 101 -10.43 3.37 -4.46
CA GLU A 101 -10.06 4.66 -5.03
C GLU A 101 -8.57 4.62 -5.30
N THR A 102 -8.20 4.67 -6.58
CA THR A 102 -6.83 4.48 -7.07
C THR A 102 -6.12 5.79 -7.39
N GLU A 103 -6.79 6.92 -7.21
CA GLU A 103 -6.27 8.25 -7.52
C GLU A 103 -6.70 9.29 -6.49
N GLY A 104 -5.87 10.32 -6.34
CA GLY A 104 -6.13 11.47 -5.50
C GLY A 104 -6.04 12.78 -6.28
N THR A 105 -6.39 13.88 -5.62
CA THR A 105 -6.27 15.22 -6.19
C THR A 105 -5.11 15.94 -5.53
N VAL A 106 -4.28 16.62 -6.33
CA VAL A 106 -3.24 17.51 -5.81
C VAL A 106 -3.88 18.74 -5.18
N ASP A 107 -3.37 19.16 -4.02
CA ASP A 107 -3.91 20.29 -3.26
C ASP A 107 -2.81 21.32 -3.02
N PRO A 108 -2.97 22.58 -3.46
CA PRO A 108 -2.00 23.65 -3.20
C PRO A 108 -1.74 23.96 -1.72
N SER A 109 -2.59 23.49 -0.81
CA SER A 109 -2.39 23.62 0.64
C SER A 109 -1.45 22.56 1.23
N HIS A 110 -1.15 21.49 0.50
CA HIS A 110 -0.14 20.49 0.84
C HIS A 110 1.23 20.85 0.25
N ASP A 111 2.30 20.35 0.86
CA ASP A 111 3.67 20.58 0.39
C ASP A 111 3.97 19.85 -0.95
N ASP A 112 5.13 20.18 -1.52
CA ASP A 112 5.56 19.59 -2.79
C ASP A 112 5.77 18.08 -2.69
N LEU A 113 6.21 17.58 -1.53
CA LEU A 113 6.44 16.16 -1.30
C LEU A 113 5.13 15.39 -1.42
N TRP A 114 4.11 15.78 -0.66
CA TRP A 114 2.77 15.20 -0.72
C TRP A 114 2.21 15.20 -2.13
N ASN A 115 2.24 16.35 -2.81
CA ASN A 115 1.69 16.49 -4.15
C ASN A 115 2.43 15.63 -5.19
N ASN A 116 3.73 15.40 -5.00
CA ASN A 116 4.48 14.46 -5.85
C ASN A 116 4.10 13.00 -5.56
N TYR A 117 3.88 12.64 -4.29
CA TYR A 117 3.41 11.30 -3.93
C TYR A 117 2.02 11.01 -4.49
N VAL A 118 1.09 11.98 -4.42
CA VAL A 118 -0.24 11.87 -5.04
C VAL A 118 -0.11 11.58 -6.52
N LYS A 119 0.72 12.32 -7.25
CA LYS A 119 0.92 12.11 -8.70
C LYS A 119 1.52 10.73 -9.01
N ASN A 120 2.51 10.29 -8.23
CA ASN A 120 3.24 9.05 -8.50
C ASN A 120 2.45 7.78 -8.15
N HIS A 121 1.48 7.89 -7.23
CA HIS A 121 0.67 6.76 -6.79
C HIS A 121 -0.75 6.76 -7.39
N SER A 122 -1.17 7.86 -8.01
CA SER A 122 -2.47 7.90 -8.70
C SER A 122 -2.40 7.10 -9.99
N GLU A 123 -3.28 6.12 -10.12
CA GLU A 123 -3.51 5.38 -11.36
C GLU A 123 -5.00 5.45 -11.74
N THR A 124 -5.27 5.66 -13.03
CA THR A 124 -6.66 5.63 -13.51
C THR A 124 -7.28 4.27 -13.24
N THR A 125 -8.41 4.26 -12.53
CA THR A 125 -9.12 3.02 -12.21
C THR A 125 -9.42 2.22 -13.48
N PRO A 126 -9.01 0.95 -13.58
CA PRO A 126 -9.25 0.13 -14.77
C PRO A 126 -10.74 0.07 -15.16
N LYS A 127 -11.06 0.44 -16.40
CA LYS A 127 -12.46 0.48 -16.89
C LYS A 127 -13.23 -0.83 -16.72
N TRP A 128 -12.52 -1.96 -16.76
CA TRP A 128 -13.14 -3.27 -16.59
C TRP A 128 -13.61 -3.51 -15.15
N TRP A 129 -12.97 -2.92 -14.12
CA TRP A 129 -13.45 -2.95 -12.74
C TRP A 129 -14.80 -2.26 -12.62
N LEU A 130 -14.91 -1.05 -13.16
CA LEU A 130 -16.12 -0.24 -13.13
C LEU A 130 -17.33 -0.97 -13.72
N SER A 131 -17.11 -1.78 -14.76
CA SER A 131 -18.17 -2.57 -15.39
C SER A 131 -18.70 -3.73 -14.54
N LEU A 132 -17.93 -4.17 -13.54
CA LEU A 132 -18.26 -5.31 -12.68
C LEU A 132 -18.80 -4.88 -11.31
N ARG A 133 -18.49 -3.67 -10.85
CA ARG A 133 -18.99 -3.08 -9.60
C ARG A 133 -20.52 -2.96 -9.57
N SER A 134 -21.13 -2.63 -10.71
CA SER A 134 -22.58 -2.38 -10.83
C SER A 134 -23.46 -3.64 -10.99
N ASN A 135 -22.89 -4.84 -11.08
CA ASN A 135 -23.63 -6.05 -11.50
C ASN A 135 -24.32 -6.83 -10.36
N ASN A 136 -24.35 -6.32 -9.13
CA ASN A 136 -25.02 -6.98 -8.00
C ASN A 136 -26.06 -6.06 -7.31
N SER A 137 -27.05 -5.56 -8.08
CA SER A 137 -28.30 -5.02 -7.50
C SER A 137 -29.31 -6.13 -7.26
#